data_AF-A0A0R2FGE1-F1
#
_entry.id   AF-A0A0R2FGE1-F1
#
_cell.length_a   1.000
_cell.length_b   1.000
_cell.length_c   1.000
_cell.angle_alpha   90.00
_cell.angle_beta   90.00
_cell.angle_gamma   90.00
#
_symmetry.space_group_name_H-M   'P 1'
#
loop_
_entity.id
_entity.type
_entity.pdbx_description
1 polymer ?
#
loop_
_entity_poly.entity_id
_entity_poly.type
_entity_poly.pdbx_seq_one_letter_code
_entity_poly.pdbx_strand_id
1 'polypeptide(L)'
;MTTEGIFHSIQNYVWRFAKNGWVNMVLGKNAGVWAFQFKQNGCLDYAATVIDFLPAPRFWRWNEKQQQIELLNENMQLVSVLEMPYMKNGEYILRIKDSDDLFHCYPSVEVNRMAKWAPAPLLAADAHTATAAALVQLTAADAPTLFPSLELLSVFVGPSIHTNQFWKQAYQVLLDHPNWHTVFASQAGSEKLLNQFGPDKITMIYQRNQLVGIGGTRAILIELLGQLQFEETLAPAQMTDSTLSALCNQYFVGRILKLQADGRAMTDE
;
A
#
# COMPACT_ATOMS: atom_id res chain seq x y z
N MET A 1 13.29 -30.00 14.28
CA MET A 1 12.04 -29.48 13.68
C MET A 1 11.77 -30.24 12.38
N THR A 2 10.52 -30.64 12.12
CA THR A 2 10.11 -31.35 10.88
C THR A 2 9.90 -30.38 9.72
N THR A 3 9.91 -30.88 8.49
CA THR A 3 9.58 -30.11 7.28
C THR A 3 8.20 -29.42 7.37
N GLU A 4 7.20 -30.09 7.93
CA GLU A 4 5.87 -29.52 8.14
C GLU A 4 5.87 -28.40 9.19
N GLY A 5 6.63 -28.58 10.27
CA GLY A 5 6.75 -27.58 11.34
C GLY A 5 7.41 -26.29 10.86
N ILE A 6 8.47 -26.38 10.05
CA ILE A 6 9.08 -25.17 9.47
C ILE A 6 8.18 -24.55 8.41
N PHE A 7 7.48 -25.35 7.59
CA PHE A 7 6.56 -24.81 6.59
C PHE A 7 5.48 -23.95 7.26
N HIS A 8 4.86 -24.44 8.34
CA HIS A 8 3.85 -23.70 9.08
C HIS A 8 4.35 -22.36 9.64
N SER A 9 5.63 -22.24 9.98
CA SER A 9 6.20 -21.00 10.50
C SER A 9 6.54 -19.98 9.41
N ILE A 10 6.57 -20.37 8.13
CA ILE A 10 6.99 -19.47 7.02
C ILE A 10 5.92 -19.26 5.94
N GLN A 11 4.89 -20.11 5.87
CA GLN A 11 3.91 -20.14 4.75
C GLN A 11 2.99 -18.91 4.64
N ASN A 12 2.67 -18.25 5.75
CA ASN A 12 1.68 -17.17 5.80
C ASN A 12 2.30 -15.78 5.55
N TYR A 13 3.52 -15.74 5.01
CA TYR A 13 4.33 -14.55 4.96
C TYR A 13 4.85 -14.28 3.55
N VAL A 14 5.00 -13.00 3.23
CA VAL A 14 5.68 -12.53 2.02
C VAL A 14 7.05 -12.04 2.42
N TRP A 15 8.06 -12.72 1.89
CA TRP A 15 9.45 -12.49 2.22
C TRP A 15 10.05 -11.55 1.19
N ARG A 16 10.34 -10.31 1.60
CA ARG A 16 10.88 -9.24 0.74
C ARG A 16 12.39 -9.16 0.90
N PHE A 17 13.13 -9.23 -0.20
CA PHE A 17 14.58 -9.19 -0.17
C PHE A 17 15.12 -7.80 0.16
N ALA A 18 16.13 -7.76 1.02
CA ALA A 18 16.92 -6.59 1.38
C ALA A 18 18.40 -6.91 1.23
N LYS A 19 19.13 -6.09 0.47
CA LYS A 19 20.56 -6.28 0.24
C LYS A 19 21.36 -5.53 1.29
N ASN A 20 22.26 -6.21 1.99
CA ASN A 20 23.02 -5.62 3.11
C ASN A 20 22.13 -4.87 4.13
N GLY A 21 20.94 -5.40 4.43
CA GLY A 21 19.96 -4.77 5.32
C GLY A 21 19.21 -3.56 4.76
N TRP A 22 19.45 -3.15 3.50
CA TRP A 22 18.69 -2.09 2.84
C TRP A 22 17.46 -2.67 2.13
N VAL A 23 16.28 -2.23 2.57
CA VAL A 23 14.98 -2.65 2.03
C VAL A 23 14.68 -1.87 0.74
N ASN A 24 13.98 -2.50 -0.21
CA ASN A 24 13.55 -1.95 -1.51
C ASN A 24 14.63 -1.92 -2.61
N MET A 25 15.24 -3.06 -2.92
CA MET A 25 15.92 -3.18 -4.21
C MET A 25 14.90 -3.07 -5.35
N VAL A 26 14.96 -1.98 -6.11
CA VAL A 26 14.28 -1.84 -7.39
C VAL A 26 15.02 -2.70 -8.42
N LEU A 27 14.36 -3.75 -8.89
CA LEU A 27 14.90 -4.61 -9.95
C LEU A 27 14.59 -4.02 -11.33
N GLY A 28 15.55 -3.32 -11.92
CA GLY A 28 15.48 -2.82 -13.30
C GLY A 28 14.88 -1.41 -13.43
N LYS A 29 14.51 -1.01 -14.66
CA LYS A 29 13.89 0.30 -14.93
C LYS A 29 12.46 0.41 -14.39
N ASN A 30 11.78 -0.72 -14.24
CA ASN A 30 10.44 -0.82 -13.67
C ASN A 30 10.58 -1.13 -12.18
N ALA A 31 10.02 -0.28 -11.31
CA ALA A 31 10.09 -0.44 -9.86
C ALA A 31 9.44 -1.76 -9.40
N GLY A 32 10.25 -2.80 -9.17
CA GLY A 32 9.79 -4.09 -8.65
C GLY A 32 10.58 -4.51 -7.41
N VAL A 33 9.87 -4.87 -6.34
CA VAL A 33 10.46 -5.48 -5.14
C VAL A 33 10.57 -6.99 -5.35
N TRP A 34 11.74 -7.56 -5.09
CA TRP A 34 11.89 -9.02 -5.05
C TRP A 34 11.21 -9.56 -3.79
N ALA A 35 10.12 -10.29 -3.98
CA ALA A 35 9.39 -10.95 -2.91
C ALA A 35 8.92 -12.35 -3.30
N PHE A 36 8.83 -13.26 -2.33
CA PHE A 36 8.26 -14.59 -2.55
C PHE A 36 7.49 -15.13 -1.34
N GLN A 37 6.73 -16.20 -1.59
CA GLN A 37 6.04 -17.01 -0.59
C GLN A 37 6.44 -18.48 -0.72
N PHE A 38 6.52 -19.17 0.40
CA PHE A 38 6.76 -20.61 0.43
C PHE A 38 5.46 -21.39 0.16
N LYS A 39 5.50 -22.37 -0.73
CA LYS A 39 4.38 -23.31 -0.98
C LYS A 39 4.69 -24.68 -0.42
N GLN A 40 3.63 -25.39 -0.03
CA GLN A 40 3.73 -26.72 0.60
C GLN A 40 4.39 -27.76 -0.31
N ASN A 41 4.23 -27.62 -1.63
CA ASN A 41 4.84 -28.50 -2.64
C ASN A 41 6.34 -28.24 -2.85
N GLY A 42 6.97 -27.38 -2.06
CA GLY A 42 8.38 -27.01 -2.21
C GLY A 42 8.63 -25.92 -3.26
N CYS A 43 7.60 -25.37 -3.90
CA CYS A 43 7.77 -24.24 -4.83
C CYS A 43 7.85 -22.90 -4.08
N LEU A 44 8.50 -21.92 -4.71
CA LEU A 44 8.44 -20.51 -4.36
C LEU A 44 7.47 -19.80 -5.29
N ASP A 45 6.55 -19.04 -4.72
CA ASP A 45 5.58 -18.23 -5.45
C ASP A 45 5.96 -16.76 -5.37
N TYR A 46 6.12 -16.12 -6.52
CA TYR A 46 6.56 -14.73 -6.63
C TYR A 46 5.32 -13.85 -6.76
N ALA A 47 4.94 -13.18 -5.68
CA ALA A 47 3.75 -12.35 -5.64
C ALA A 47 3.90 -11.12 -6.55
N ALA A 48 3.17 -11.13 -7.66
CA ALA A 48 2.79 -9.98 -8.51
C ALA A 48 3.76 -8.78 -8.48
N THR A 49 4.86 -8.90 -9.19
CA THR A 49 5.61 -7.74 -9.67
C THR A 49 5.92 -7.97 -11.14
N VAL A 50 5.77 -6.90 -11.91
CA VAL A 50 6.25 -6.80 -13.30
C VAL A 50 7.78 -6.80 -13.21
N ILE A 51 8.37 -7.98 -13.03
CA ILE A 51 9.82 -8.16 -13.06
C ILE A 51 10.14 -8.72 -14.44
N ASP A 52 10.91 -7.98 -15.23
CA ASP A 52 11.41 -8.46 -16.53
C ASP A 52 12.39 -9.64 -16.36
N PHE A 53 12.75 -9.96 -15.13
CA PHE A 53 13.64 -11.05 -14.75
C PHE A 53 13.12 -11.78 -13.52
N LEU A 54 12.91 -13.09 -13.64
CA LEU A 54 12.56 -13.94 -12.51
C LEU A 54 13.83 -14.36 -11.75
N PRO A 55 13.91 -14.18 -10.42
CA PRO A 55 15.09 -14.53 -9.60
C PRO A 55 15.59 -15.96 -9.78
N ALA A 56 16.86 -16.27 -9.51
CA ALA A 56 17.38 -17.64 -9.71
C ALA A 56 16.70 -18.75 -8.84
N PRO A 57 16.32 -18.50 -7.57
CA PRO A 57 15.58 -19.48 -6.80
C PRO A 57 14.19 -19.75 -7.39
N ARG A 58 13.70 -20.98 -7.22
CA ARG A 58 12.37 -21.44 -7.66
C ARG A 58 11.74 -22.43 -6.70
N PHE A 59 12.57 -23.20 -6.03
CA PHE A 59 12.13 -24.19 -5.07
C PHE A 59 12.80 -23.96 -3.73
N TRP A 60 12.24 -24.58 -2.71
CA TRP A 60 12.80 -24.62 -1.38
C TRP A 60 12.66 -26.03 -0.81
N ARG A 61 13.56 -26.38 0.10
CA ARG A 61 13.41 -27.57 0.94
C ARG A 61 13.98 -27.31 2.33
N TRP A 62 13.53 -28.12 3.27
CA TRP A 62 14.05 -28.12 4.63
C TRP A 62 15.14 -29.18 4.77
N ASN A 63 16.34 -28.76 5.18
CA ASN A 63 17.40 -29.68 5.57
C ASN A 63 17.27 -30.00 7.06
N GLU A 64 16.61 -31.12 7.37
CA GLU A 64 16.36 -31.54 8.76
C GLU A 64 17.64 -31.79 9.56
N LYS A 65 18.74 -32.20 8.92
CA LYS A 65 19.99 -32.46 9.63
C LYS A 65 20.69 -31.15 10.05
N GLN A 66 20.71 -30.17 9.16
CA GLN A 66 21.38 -28.88 9.39
C GLN A 66 20.47 -27.82 10.01
N GLN A 67 19.16 -28.10 10.09
CA GLN A 67 18.12 -27.16 10.51
C GLN A 67 18.20 -25.85 9.69
N GLN A 68 18.24 -25.98 8.36
CA GLN A 68 18.39 -24.87 7.42
C GLN A 68 17.40 -24.96 6.26
N ILE A 69 16.95 -23.80 5.77
CA ILE A 69 16.12 -23.73 4.57
C ILE A 69 17.05 -23.61 3.36
N GLU A 70 16.92 -24.51 2.40
CA GLU A 70 17.71 -24.47 1.16
C GLU A 70 16.85 -23.95 0.03
N LEU A 71 17.32 -22.90 -0.66
CA LEU A 71 16.70 -22.39 -1.88
C LEU A 71 17.39 -23.00 -3.10
N LEU A 72 16.60 -23.49 -4.05
CA LEU A 72 17.07 -24.23 -5.22
C LEU A 72 16.62 -23.56 -6.52
N ASN A 73 17.38 -23.70 -7.60
CA ASN A 73 17.02 -23.23 -8.94
C ASN A 73 16.10 -24.20 -9.69
N GLU A 74 15.78 -23.88 -10.95
CA GLU A 74 14.96 -24.72 -11.86
C GLU A 74 15.50 -26.14 -12.04
N ASN A 75 16.82 -26.31 -11.91
CA ASN A 75 17.51 -27.59 -12.04
C ASN A 75 17.71 -28.30 -10.69
N MET A 76 17.02 -27.86 -9.63
CA MET A 76 17.14 -28.38 -8.25
C MET A 76 18.55 -28.28 -7.64
N GLN A 77 19.38 -27.36 -8.15
CA GLN A 77 20.70 -27.07 -7.59
C GLN A 77 20.59 -26.01 -6.50
N LEU A 78 21.42 -26.13 -5.48
CA LEU A 78 21.48 -25.18 -4.36
C LEU A 78 21.92 -23.80 -4.84
N VAL A 79 21.10 -22.78 -4.56
CA VAL A 79 21.38 -21.37 -4.85
C VAL A 79 21.81 -20.63 -3.59
N SER A 80 21.09 -20.82 -2.50
CA SER A 80 21.37 -20.17 -1.22
C SER A 80 20.81 -20.97 -0.06
N VAL A 81 21.32 -20.68 1.13
CA VAL A 81 20.84 -21.28 2.39
C VAL A 81 20.34 -20.16 3.28
N LEU A 82 19.15 -20.31 3.86
CA LEU A 82 18.60 -19.39 4.84
C LEU A 82 18.71 -19.98 6.25
N GLU A 83 19.02 -19.11 7.18
CA GLU A 83 18.93 -19.39 8.61
C GLU A 83 17.47 -19.50 9.07
N MET A 84 17.28 -20.00 10.29
CA MET A 84 15.97 -20.05 10.92
C MET A 84 15.35 -18.65 11.05
N PRO A 85 14.04 -18.51 10.80
CA PRO A 85 13.37 -17.24 10.97
C PRO A 85 13.45 -16.81 12.44
N TYR A 86 13.78 -15.54 12.66
CA TYR A 86 13.77 -14.92 13.98
C TYR A 86 13.02 -13.60 13.95
N MET A 87 12.55 -13.18 15.12
CA MET A 87 11.84 -11.91 15.27
C MET A 87 12.80 -10.83 15.75
N LYS A 88 12.79 -9.66 15.10
CA LYS A 88 13.55 -8.48 15.52
C LYS A 88 12.72 -7.23 15.24
N ASN A 89 12.53 -6.38 16.25
CA ASN A 89 11.76 -5.13 16.14
C ASN A 89 10.34 -5.33 15.58
N GLY A 90 9.69 -6.46 15.88
CA GLY A 90 8.34 -6.77 15.37
C GLY A 90 8.29 -7.31 13.93
N GLU A 91 9.43 -7.51 13.27
CA GLU A 91 9.55 -8.11 11.95
C GLU A 91 10.04 -9.55 12.05
N TYR A 92 9.59 -10.42 11.13
CA TYR A 92 10.24 -11.71 10.90
C TYR A 92 11.36 -11.53 9.88
N ILE A 93 12.53 -12.08 10.20
CA ILE A 93 13.73 -11.99 9.37
C ILE A 93 14.23 -13.40 9.04
N LEU A 94 14.49 -13.65 7.76
CA LEU A 94 15.33 -14.76 7.29
C LEU A 94 16.66 -14.18 6.81
N ARG A 95 17.77 -14.67 7.33
CA ARG A 95 19.11 -14.27 6.89
C ARG A 95 19.65 -15.29 5.89
N ILE A 96 20.29 -14.81 4.81
CA ILE A 96 21.10 -15.67 3.96
C ILE A 96 22.38 -16.04 4.70
N LYS A 97 22.63 -17.33 4.88
CA LYS A 97 23.82 -17.83 5.55
C LYS A 97 25.09 -17.28 4.88
N ASP A 98 26.05 -16.84 5.69
CA ASP A 98 27.32 -16.25 5.25
C ASP A 98 27.16 -14.96 4.42
N SER A 99 26.02 -14.26 4.54
CA SER A 99 25.74 -12.98 3.89
C SER A 99 25.03 -11.99 4.85
N ASP A 100 25.18 -10.70 4.58
CA ASP A 100 24.42 -9.61 5.23
C ASP A 100 23.04 -9.39 4.58
N ASP A 101 22.72 -10.16 3.56
CA ASP A 101 21.43 -10.11 2.86
C ASP A 101 20.32 -10.78 3.67
N LEU A 102 19.15 -10.14 3.68
CA LEU A 102 18.00 -10.52 4.51
C LEU A 102 16.73 -10.62 3.67
N PHE A 103 15.78 -11.41 4.16
CA PHE A 103 14.38 -11.30 3.78
C PHE A 103 13.55 -10.85 4.97
N HIS A 104 12.80 -9.77 4.76
CA HIS A 104 11.91 -9.18 5.76
C HIS A 104 10.47 -9.60 5.49
N CYS A 105 9.77 -9.91 6.58
CA CYS A 105 8.33 -9.98 6.61
C CYS A 105 7.82 -9.08 7.73
N TYR A 106 6.86 -8.21 7.40
CA TYR A 106 6.18 -7.31 8.32
C TYR A 106 4.84 -7.94 8.70
N PRO A 107 4.71 -8.62 9.85
CA PRO A 107 3.50 -9.36 10.20
C PRO A 107 2.27 -8.47 10.25
N SER A 108 2.41 -7.21 10.69
CA SER A 108 1.32 -6.23 10.68
C SER A 108 0.79 -5.96 9.27
N VAL A 109 1.68 -5.88 8.28
CA VAL A 109 1.31 -5.68 6.87
C VAL A 109 0.72 -6.95 6.26
N GLU A 110 1.27 -8.12 6.59
CA GLU A 110 0.78 -9.41 6.07
C GLU A 110 -0.54 -9.84 6.70
N VAL A 111 -0.75 -9.56 8.00
CA VAL A 111 -2.05 -9.73 8.67
C VAL A 111 -3.08 -8.85 7.98
N ASN A 112 -2.78 -7.61 7.61
CA ASN A 112 -3.70 -6.76 6.86
C ASN A 112 -3.94 -7.25 5.42
N ARG A 113 -2.94 -7.83 4.76
CA ARG A 113 -3.07 -8.39 3.39
C ARG A 113 -3.85 -9.71 3.35
N MET A 114 -3.70 -10.55 4.38
CA MET A 114 -4.39 -11.85 4.51
C MET A 114 -5.73 -11.75 5.26
N ALA A 115 -5.92 -10.69 6.05
CA ALA A 115 -7.20 -10.31 6.60
C ALA A 115 -8.15 -9.99 5.44
N LYS A 116 -9.02 -10.94 5.12
CA LYS A 116 -10.30 -10.68 4.45
C LYS A 116 -11.18 -9.79 5.35
N TRP A 117 -10.73 -8.57 5.63
CA TRP A 117 -11.44 -7.55 6.41
C TRP A 117 -12.16 -6.54 5.53
N ALA A 118 -12.17 -6.75 4.21
CA ALA A 118 -13.41 -6.53 3.50
C ALA A 118 -14.28 -7.77 3.77
N PRO A 119 -15.44 -7.67 4.43
CA PRO A 119 -16.50 -8.65 4.15
C PRO A 119 -16.54 -8.80 2.62
N ALA A 120 -16.68 -10.03 2.11
CA ALA A 120 -16.92 -10.24 0.69
C ALA A 120 -17.94 -9.17 0.27
N PRO A 121 -17.65 -8.35 -0.76
CA PRO A 121 -18.54 -7.26 -1.13
C PRO A 121 -19.93 -7.86 -1.14
N LEU A 122 -20.81 -7.36 -0.26
CA LEU A 122 -22.20 -7.79 -0.23
C LEU A 122 -22.61 -7.72 -1.69
N LEU A 123 -22.89 -8.89 -2.26
CA LEU A 123 -23.20 -9.03 -3.67
C LEU A 123 -24.06 -7.85 -4.05
N ALA A 124 -23.66 -7.17 -5.12
CA ALA A 124 -24.44 -6.16 -5.81
C ALA A 124 -25.82 -6.75 -6.13
N ALA A 125 -26.70 -6.67 -5.15
CA ALA A 125 -28.12 -6.73 -5.31
C ALA A 125 -28.52 -5.27 -5.28
N ASP A 126 -28.96 -4.84 -6.46
CA ASP A 126 -29.55 -3.56 -6.76
C ASP A 126 -28.55 -2.41 -6.92
N ALA A 127 -28.05 -2.33 -8.16
CA ALA A 127 -27.93 -1.07 -8.84
C ALA A 127 -29.15 -0.21 -8.51
N HIS A 128 -28.97 0.90 -7.79
CA HIS A 128 -29.56 2.22 -8.04
C HIS A 128 -29.05 3.21 -6.98
N THR A 129 -28.62 4.39 -7.47
CA THR A 129 -28.13 5.57 -6.73
C THR A 129 -26.79 5.44 -5.99
N ALA A 130 -25.69 5.40 -6.75
CA ALA A 130 -24.37 5.75 -6.22
C ALA A 130 -24.31 7.26 -5.97
N THR A 131 -24.41 7.69 -4.71
CA THR A 131 -24.09 9.06 -4.32
C THR A 131 -22.57 9.20 -4.27
N ALA A 132 -22.02 9.97 -5.20
CA ALA A 132 -20.65 10.47 -5.06
C ALA A 132 -20.61 11.43 -3.86
N ALA A 133 -19.54 11.39 -3.05
CA ALA A 133 -19.32 12.34 -1.97
C ALA A 133 -17.96 12.99 -2.19
N ALA A 134 -17.89 14.32 -2.11
CA ALA A 134 -16.65 15.07 -2.32
C ALA A 134 -16.28 15.78 -1.02
N LEU A 135 -15.12 15.49 -0.46
CA LEU A 135 -14.59 16.13 0.74
C LEU A 135 -13.78 17.37 0.32
N VAL A 136 -14.47 18.48 0.08
CA VAL A 136 -13.88 19.69 -0.51
C VAL A 136 -13.40 20.64 0.59
N GLN A 137 -12.11 20.96 0.59
CA GLN A 137 -11.57 22.06 1.39
C GLN A 137 -12.01 23.39 0.76
N LEU A 138 -12.57 24.29 1.57
CA LEU A 138 -12.72 25.71 1.22
C LEU A 138 -11.63 26.49 1.93
N THR A 139 -10.74 27.14 1.17
CA THR A 139 -9.87 28.17 1.72
C THR A 139 -10.68 29.42 2.05
N ALA A 140 -10.46 30.00 3.23
CA ALA A 140 -11.23 31.11 3.79
C ALA A 140 -11.23 32.44 2.97
N ALA A 141 -10.48 32.51 1.87
CA ALA A 141 -10.32 33.74 1.08
C ALA A 141 -11.24 33.85 -0.16
N ASP A 142 -11.80 32.75 -0.68
CA ASP A 142 -12.52 32.73 -1.97
C ASP A 142 -13.91 32.06 -1.88
N ALA A 143 -14.51 32.10 -0.69
CA ALA A 143 -15.68 31.32 -0.31
C ALA A 143 -17.00 31.48 -1.12
N PRO A 144 -17.30 32.53 -1.94
CA PRO A 144 -18.64 32.63 -2.52
C PRO A 144 -18.81 32.13 -3.97
N THR A 145 -17.77 31.73 -4.70
CA THR A 145 -17.89 31.51 -6.16
C THR A 145 -17.63 30.09 -6.67
N LEU A 146 -17.37 29.14 -5.78
CA LEU A 146 -17.11 27.75 -6.17
C LEU A 146 -18.35 26.88 -5.93
N PHE A 147 -19.19 26.83 -6.98
CA PHE A 147 -20.10 25.73 -7.37
C PHE A 147 -21.57 25.74 -6.89
N PRO A 148 -22.50 26.23 -7.73
CA PRO A 148 -23.94 25.96 -7.62
C PRO A 148 -24.35 24.49 -7.84
N SER A 149 -23.44 23.63 -8.31
CA SER A 149 -23.69 22.22 -8.70
C SER A 149 -23.42 21.17 -7.61
N LEU A 150 -22.91 21.58 -6.45
CA LEU A 150 -22.56 20.68 -5.34
C LEU A 150 -23.76 20.20 -4.50
N GLU A 151 -24.99 20.58 -4.83
CA GLU A 151 -26.21 20.16 -4.11
C GLU A 151 -26.40 18.63 -4.06
N LEU A 152 -25.71 17.89 -4.93
CA LEU A 152 -25.79 16.43 -5.03
C LEU A 152 -24.65 15.68 -4.31
N LEU A 153 -23.63 16.38 -3.78
CA LEU A 153 -22.49 15.76 -3.11
C LEU A 153 -22.55 16.04 -1.61
N SER A 154 -22.35 15.01 -0.78
CA SER A 154 -22.09 15.23 0.64
C SER A 154 -20.70 15.87 0.78
N VAL A 155 -20.67 17.17 1.10
CA VAL A 155 -19.43 17.94 1.22
C VAL A 155 -19.05 18.15 2.68
N PHE A 156 -17.83 17.71 3.02
CA PHE A 156 -17.17 18.10 4.26
C PHE A 156 -16.13 19.17 3.99
N VAL A 157 -16.19 20.25 4.76
CA VAL A 157 -15.25 21.37 4.72
C VAL A 157 -14.37 21.31 5.95
N GLY A 158 -13.06 21.15 5.74
CA GLY A 158 -12.06 21.07 6.81
C GLY A 158 -10.91 22.06 6.65
N PRO A 159 -9.92 22.04 7.57
CA PRO A 159 -8.69 22.81 7.45
C PRO A 159 -7.83 22.34 6.26
N SER A 160 -6.65 22.94 6.07
CA SER A 160 -5.79 22.57 4.92
C SER A 160 -5.43 21.09 4.90
N ILE A 161 -5.46 20.45 3.72
CA ILE A 161 -4.99 19.06 3.53
C ILE A 161 -3.55 18.84 3.99
N HIS A 162 -2.74 19.90 4.18
CA HIS A 162 -1.39 19.77 4.72
C HIS A 162 -1.33 19.84 6.25
N THR A 163 -2.47 19.77 6.94
CA THR A 163 -2.52 19.83 8.41
C THR A 163 -2.89 18.47 9.00
N ASN A 164 -2.25 18.09 10.11
CA ASN A 164 -2.60 16.86 10.84
C ASN A 164 -4.05 16.91 11.34
N GLN A 165 -4.57 18.11 11.64
CA GLN A 165 -5.96 18.31 12.02
C GLN A 165 -6.94 17.90 10.92
N PHE A 166 -6.64 18.23 9.65
CA PHE A 166 -7.47 17.81 8.53
C PHE A 166 -7.57 16.29 8.45
N TRP A 167 -6.45 15.59 8.53
CA TRP A 167 -6.44 14.13 8.39
C TRP A 167 -7.15 13.40 9.54
N LYS A 168 -7.04 13.93 10.77
CA LYS A 168 -7.81 13.42 11.91
C LYS A 168 -9.32 13.60 11.72
N GLN A 169 -9.73 14.77 11.26
CA GLN A 169 -11.14 15.07 10.99
C GLN A 169 -11.68 14.26 9.81
N ALA A 170 -10.93 14.20 8.70
CA ALA A 170 -11.29 13.42 7.52
C ALA A 170 -11.48 11.94 7.87
N TYR A 171 -10.59 11.38 8.70
CA TYR A 171 -10.73 9.99 9.15
C TYR A 171 -12.04 9.76 9.92
N GLN A 172 -12.33 10.62 10.90
CA GLN A 172 -13.57 10.51 11.66
C GLN A 172 -14.81 10.67 10.77
N VAL A 173 -14.80 11.64 9.85
CA VAL A 173 -15.89 11.85 8.89
C VAL A 173 -16.12 10.62 8.03
N LEU A 174 -15.07 9.97 7.53
CA LEU A 174 -15.21 8.74 6.75
C LEU A 174 -15.80 7.59 7.59
N LEU A 175 -15.47 7.50 8.87
CA LEU A 175 -16.07 6.51 9.76
C LEU A 175 -17.56 6.76 9.98
N ASP A 176 -17.94 8.03 10.19
CA ASP A 176 -19.32 8.45 10.46
C ASP A 176 -20.23 8.36 9.22
N HIS A 177 -19.65 8.26 8.02
CA HIS A 177 -20.38 8.19 6.75
C HIS A 177 -20.08 6.88 5.99
N PRO A 178 -20.58 5.72 6.46
CA PRO A 178 -20.32 4.43 5.85
C PRO A 178 -20.91 4.26 4.44
N ASN A 179 -21.90 5.09 4.10
CA ASN A 179 -22.55 5.13 2.79
C ASN A 179 -21.70 5.85 1.72
N TRP A 180 -20.62 6.53 2.09
CA TRP A 180 -19.73 7.14 1.10
C TRP A 180 -18.84 6.08 0.45
N HIS A 181 -18.91 5.96 -0.87
CA HIS A 181 -18.14 4.94 -1.59
C HIS A 181 -16.88 5.50 -2.22
N THR A 182 -17.00 6.63 -2.90
CA THR A 182 -15.89 7.38 -3.49
C THR A 182 -15.74 8.67 -2.73
N VAL A 183 -14.51 8.96 -2.29
CA VAL A 183 -14.20 10.18 -1.55
C VAL A 183 -12.99 10.86 -2.15
N PHE A 184 -13.05 12.18 -2.14
CA PHE A 184 -12.02 13.03 -2.71
C PHE A 184 -11.72 14.16 -1.73
N ALA A 185 -10.49 14.23 -1.23
CA ALA A 185 -9.96 15.32 -0.42
C ALA A 185 -9.16 16.27 -1.32
N SER A 186 -9.56 17.53 -1.46
CA SER A 186 -8.85 18.47 -2.34
C SER A 186 -8.94 19.90 -1.88
N GLN A 187 -7.87 20.65 -2.16
CA GLN A 187 -7.79 22.11 -2.01
C GLN A 187 -8.63 22.86 -3.04
N ALA A 188 -8.84 22.25 -4.22
CA ALA A 188 -9.66 22.80 -5.28
C ALA A 188 -10.74 21.77 -5.64
N GLY A 189 -12.00 22.10 -5.37
CA GLY A 189 -13.13 21.28 -5.79
C GLY A 189 -13.12 21.17 -7.32
N SER A 190 -12.75 20.01 -7.85
CA SER A 190 -12.80 19.74 -9.29
C SER A 190 -13.65 18.50 -9.51
N GLU A 191 -14.91 18.72 -9.86
CA GLU A 191 -15.87 17.65 -10.18
C GLU A 191 -15.37 16.75 -11.33
N LYS A 192 -14.53 17.30 -12.23
CA LYS A 192 -13.94 16.56 -13.36
C LYS A 192 -13.10 15.35 -12.91
N LEU A 193 -12.67 15.31 -11.65
CA LEU A 193 -11.82 14.26 -11.10
C LEU A 193 -12.61 13.12 -10.46
N LEU A 194 -13.89 13.33 -10.13
CA LEU A 194 -14.74 12.32 -9.46
C LEU A 194 -14.94 11.06 -10.30
N ASN A 195 -14.97 11.20 -11.63
CA ASN A 195 -15.17 10.07 -12.55
C ASN A 195 -13.87 9.35 -12.93
N GLN A 196 -12.72 9.77 -12.38
CA GLN A 196 -11.41 9.25 -12.75
C GLN A 196 -10.83 8.28 -11.72
N PHE A 197 -11.56 8.01 -10.63
CA PHE A 197 -11.11 7.12 -9.57
C PHE A 197 -11.41 5.66 -9.92
N GLY A 198 -10.38 4.82 -9.89
CA GLY A 198 -10.54 3.37 -9.94
C GLY A 198 -10.92 2.79 -8.57
N PRO A 199 -11.64 1.67 -8.51
CA PRO A 199 -12.10 1.07 -7.24
C PRO A 199 -10.96 0.69 -6.28
N ASP A 200 -9.75 0.49 -6.80
CA ASP A 200 -8.61 -0.02 -6.04
C ASP A 200 -7.38 0.92 -5.97
N LYS A 201 -7.55 2.18 -6.41
CA LYS A 201 -6.43 3.13 -6.54
C LYS A 201 -6.60 4.38 -5.69
N ILE A 202 -5.50 4.81 -5.08
CA ILE A 202 -5.28 6.17 -4.59
C ILE A 202 -4.90 7.04 -5.77
N THR A 203 -5.66 8.08 -6.02
CA THR A 203 -5.36 9.07 -7.04
C THR A 203 -4.81 10.31 -6.35
N MET A 204 -3.57 10.64 -6.65
CA MET A 204 -2.90 11.85 -6.21
C MET A 204 -2.97 12.89 -7.32
N ILE A 205 -3.46 14.08 -7.02
CA ILE A 205 -3.61 15.16 -7.98
C ILE A 205 -2.61 16.27 -7.69
N TYR A 206 -1.83 16.61 -8.71
CA TYR A 206 -0.77 17.58 -8.65
C TYR A 206 -1.12 18.82 -9.48
N GLN A 207 -0.87 19.99 -8.92
CA GLN A 207 -0.88 21.26 -9.66
C GLN A 207 0.48 21.91 -9.49
N ARG A 208 1.19 22.17 -10.60
CA ARG A 208 2.54 22.75 -10.57
C ARG A 208 3.49 22.00 -9.61
N ASN A 209 3.48 20.67 -9.66
CA ASN A 209 4.23 19.76 -8.79
C ASN A 209 3.90 19.83 -7.29
N GLN A 210 2.82 20.50 -6.89
CA GLN A 210 2.31 20.47 -5.51
C GLN A 210 1.11 19.54 -5.41
N LEU A 211 1.02 18.77 -4.33
CA LEU A 211 -0.10 17.87 -4.10
C LEU A 211 -1.31 18.68 -3.66
N VAL A 212 -2.30 18.80 -4.54
CA VAL A 212 -3.50 19.61 -4.28
C VAL A 212 -4.72 18.76 -3.93
N GLY A 213 -4.65 17.43 -4.13
CA GLY A 213 -5.73 16.56 -3.72
C GLY A 213 -5.38 15.08 -3.75
N ILE A 214 -6.19 14.30 -3.04
CA ILE A 214 -6.14 12.85 -2.98
C ILE A 214 -7.56 12.29 -3.08
N GLY A 215 -7.76 11.25 -3.88
CA GLY A 215 -9.07 10.61 -4.03
C GLY A 215 -8.95 9.11 -4.16
N GLY A 216 -10.05 8.42 -3.91
CA GLY A 216 -10.13 6.97 -4.00
C GLY A 216 -11.42 6.45 -3.37
N THR A 217 -11.50 5.15 -3.17
CA THR A 217 -12.62 4.58 -2.41
C THR A 217 -12.46 4.89 -0.93
N ARG A 218 -13.59 4.97 -0.22
CA ARG A 218 -13.63 5.21 1.23
C ARG A 218 -12.72 4.24 1.98
N ALA A 219 -12.76 2.96 1.64
CA ALA A 219 -11.94 1.94 2.30
C ALA A 219 -10.45 2.24 2.20
N ILE A 220 -9.99 2.64 1.01
CA ILE A 220 -8.59 2.94 0.74
C ILE A 220 -8.15 4.22 1.46
N LEU A 221 -9.02 5.23 1.48
CA LEU A 221 -8.71 6.47 2.18
C LEU A 221 -8.70 6.28 3.69
N ILE A 222 -9.58 5.45 4.25
CA ILE A 222 -9.51 5.06 5.67
C ILE A 222 -8.17 4.37 5.97
N GLU A 223 -7.73 3.44 5.11
CA GLU A 223 -6.44 2.75 5.26
C GLU A 223 -5.27 3.73 5.25
N LEU A 224 -5.23 4.65 4.27
CA LEU A 224 -4.22 5.70 4.17
C LEU A 224 -4.21 6.60 5.42
N LEU A 225 -5.37 7.08 5.83
CA LEU A 225 -5.51 7.98 6.98
C LEU A 225 -5.15 7.30 8.30
N GLY A 226 -5.50 6.01 8.46
CA GLY A 226 -5.08 5.21 9.60
C GLY A 226 -3.55 5.09 9.67
N GLN A 227 -2.90 4.84 8.52
CA GLN A 227 -1.44 4.81 8.45
C GLN A 227 -0.83 6.18 8.79
N LEU A 228 -1.38 7.27 8.26
CA LEU A 228 -0.89 8.62 8.55
C LEU A 228 -0.95 8.94 10.05
N GLN A 229 -2.03 8.56 10.75
CA GLN A 229 -2.15 8.76 12.20
C GLN A 229 -1.19 7.87 13.00
N PHE A 230 -0.97 6.63 12.54
CA PHE A 230 -0.01 5.73 13.17
C PHE A 230 1.42 6.29 13.08
N GLU A 231 1.82 6.75 11.90
CA GLU A 231 3.14 7.36 11.68
C GLU A 231 3.32 8.65 12.48
N GLU A 232 2.30 9.51 12.57
CA GLU A 232 2.31 10.70 13.42
C GLU A 232 2.53 10.34 14.90
N THR A 233 1.99 9.20 15.35
CA THR A 233 2.17 8.70 16.72
C THR A 233 3.59 8.21 16.97
N LEU A 234 4.23 7.59 15.97
CA LEU A 234 5.61 7.11 16.05
C LEU A 234 6.63 8.25 15.94
N ALA A 235 6.37 9.21 15.06
CA ALA A 235 7.24 10.34 14.79
C ALA A 235 6.38 11.60 14.54
N PRO A 236 6.16 12.45 15.56
CA PRO A 236 5.34 13.66 15.43
C PRO A 236 6.02 14.69 14.52
N ALA A 237 5.82 14.56 13.22
CA ALA A 237 6.25 15.51 12.22
C ALA A 237 5.04 16.23 11.60
N GLN A 238 5.27 17.43 11.09
CA GLN A 238 4.26 18.09 10.26
C GLN A 238 4.07 17.28 8.97
N MET A 239 2.81 17.07 8.59
CA MET A 239 2.50 16.44 7.31
C MET A 239 2.91 17.37 6.17
N THR A 240 3.85 16.92 5.35
CA THR A 240 4.27 17.62 4.12
C THR A 240 3.89 16.79 2.90
N ASP A 241 3.89 17.42 1.72
CA ASP A 241 3.69 16.72 0.45
C ASP A 241 4.70 15.58 0.27
N SER A 242 5.95 15.80 0.69
CA SER A 242 6.98 14.76 0.68
C SER A 242 6.67 13.62 1.63
N THR A 243 6.16 13.90 2.83
CA THR A 243 5.78 12.86 3.81
C THR A 243 4.63 12.01 3.28
N LEU A 244 3.59 12.66 2.76
CA LEU A 244 2.41 11.97 2.21
C LEU A 244 2.77 11.15 0.97
N SER A 245 3.59 11.72 0.08
CA SER A 245 4.09 11.00 -1.10
C SER A 245 4.97 9.82 -0.71
N ALA A 246 5.86 9.97 0.27
CA ALA A 246 6.71 8.88 0.76
C ALA A 246 5.88 7.74 1.35
N LEU A 247 4.86 8.06 2.16
CA LEU A 247 3.97 7.05 2.75
C LEU A 247 3.13 6.33 1.70
N CYS A 248 2.55 7.08 0.75
CA CYS A 248 1.88 6.48 -0.40
C CYS A 248 2.83 5.53 -1.15
N ASN A 249 4.04 5.99 -1.46
CA ASN A 249 5.04 5.19 -2.17
C ASN A 249 5.65 4.06 -1.34
N GLN A 250 5.45 4.03 -0.03
CA GLN A 250 5.96 2.95 0.82
C GLN A 250 4.91 1.86 1.03
N TYR A 251 3.66 2.25 1.30
CA TYR A 251 2.60 1.32 1.71
C TYR A 251 1.59 1.02 0.60
N PHE A 252 1.49 1.88 -0.41
CA PHE A 252 0.47 1.80 -1.46
C PHE A 252 1.06 1.68 -2.86
N VAL A 253 2.31 1.20 -2.98
CA VAL A 253 2.96 0.93 -4.27
C VAL A 253 2.06 0.09 -5.17
N GLY A 254 1.88 0.53 -6.42
CA GLY A 254 1.00 -0.13 -7.41
C GLY A 254 -0.48 0.27 -7.31
N ARG A 255 -0.89 0.97 -6.25
CA ARG A 255 -2.24 1.53 -6.07
C ARG A 255 -2.28 3.03 -6.34
N ILE A 256 -1.16 3.66 -6.71
CA ILE A 256 -1.10 5.11 -6.96
C ILE A 256 -1.37 5.41 -8.43
N LEU A 257 -2.23 6.39 -8.68
CA LEU A 257 -2.37 7.08 -9.94
C LEU A 257 -2.04 8.57 -9.73
N LYS A 258 -1.09 9.11 -10.50
CA LYS A 258 -0.76 10.54 -10.44
C LYS A 258 -1.38 11.28 -11.62
N LEU A 259 -2.16 12.31 -11.33
CA LEU A 259 -2.80 13.16 -12.33
C LEU A 259 -2.36 14.61 -12.17
N GLN A 260 -2.27 15.34 -13.28
CA GLN A 260 -2.24 16.79 -13.26
C GLN A 260 -3.64 17.35 -13.04
N ALA A 261 -3.74 18.56 -12.51
CA ALA A 261 -5.02 19.24 -12.23
C ALA A 261 -5.92 19.43 -13.46
N ASP A 262 -5.38 19.31 -14.67
CA ASP A 262 -6.13 19.31 -15.94
C ASP A 262 -6.68 17.93 -16.33
N GLY A 263 -6.46 16.90 -15.51
CA GLY A 263 -6.90 15.52 -15.70
C GLY A 263 -5.95 14.66 -16.54
N ARG A 264 -4.78 15.15 -16.93
CA ARG A 264 -3.78 14.35 -17.67
C ARG A 264 -2.94 13.51 -16.72
N ALA A 265 -2.62 12.27 -17.09
CA ALA A 265 -1.68 11.48 -16.32
C ALA A 265 -0.30 12.16 -16.33
N MET A 266 0.38 12.21 -15.17
CA MET A 266 1.80 12.57 -15.16
C MET A 266 2.60 11.39 -15.72
N THR A 267 3.32 11.62 -16.81
CA THR A 267 4.41 10.74 -17.21
C THR A 267 5.56 10.98 -16.25
N ASP A 268 5.98 9.95 -15.51
CA ASP A 268 7.22 9.99 -14.74
C ASP A 268 8.39 10.07 -15.76
N GLU A 269 8.90 11.28 -16.01
CA GLU A 269 10.21 11.51 -16.66
C GLU A 269 11.34 11.43 -15.61
#